data_AF-A0A660YI97-F1
#
_entry.id   AF-A0A660YI97-F1
#
_cell.length_a   1.000
_cell.length_b   1.000
_cell.length_c   1.000
_cell.angle_alpha   90.00
_cell.angle_beta   90.00
_cell.angle_gamma   90.00
#
_symmetry.space_group_name_H-M   'P 1'
#
loop_
_entity.id
_entity.type
_entity.pdbx_description
1 polymer ?
#
loop_
_entity_poly.entity_id
_entity_poly.type
_entity_poly.pdbx_seq_one_letter_code
_entity_poly.pdbx_strand_id
1 'polypeptide(L)'
;MEIKKGKVLYNGTTKKVYPLMDNESEIILHFKDDLAEKNAKQSSVKNKGKVNAKMTSIIFKFLESYHIKTHFIKKLDESDILVKKAEILP
;
A
#
# COMPACT_ATOMS: atom_id res chain seq x y z
N MET A 1 3.68 19.25 3.73
CA MET A 1 3.40 19.16 2.28
C MET A 1 2.15 18.31 2.12
N GLU A 2 1.12 18.86 1.48
CA GLU A 2 -0.14 18.16 1.23
C GLU A 2 0.06 17.05 0.18
N ILE A 3 -0.46 15.86 0.44
CA ILE A 3 -0.31 14.71 -0.47
C ILE A 3 -1.42 14.77 -1.52
N LYS A 4 -1.05 15.10 -2.77
CA LYS A 4 -1.99 15.12 -3.90
C LYS A 4 -2.07 13.75 -4.56
N LYS A 5 -3.06 12.96 -4.15
CA LYS A 5 -3.35 11.62 -4.68
C LYS A 5 -3.92 11.71 -6.10
N GLY A 6 -3.26 11.07 -7.07
CA GLY A 6 -3.73 10.97 -8.45
C GLY A 6 -4.84 9.95 -8.66
N LYS A 7 -5.25 9.76 -9.92
CA LYS A 7 -6.19 8.69 -10.30
C LYS A 7 -5.55 7.31 -10.11
N VAL A 8 -6.36 6.29 -9.82
CA VAL A 8 -5.86 4.92 -9.62
C VAL A 8 -5.06 4.46 -10.84
N LEU A 9 -3.81 4.07 -10.62
CA LEU A 9 -2.91 3.56 -11.66
C LEU A 9 -3.13 2.06 -11.87
N TYR A 10 -3.32 1.33 -10.78
CA TYR A 10 -3.51 -0.12 -10.81
C TYR A 10 -4.48 -0.55 -9.70
N ASN A 11 -5.37 -1.48 -10.03
CA ASN A 11 -6.35 -2.05 -9.09
C ASN A 11 -6.15 -3.57 -9.03
N GLY A 12 -5.31 -4.02 -8.09
CA GLY A 12 -5.08 -5.43 -7.84
C GLY A 12 -6.13 -6.05 -6.92
N THR A 13 -6.01 -7.34 -6.63
CA THR A 13 -6.99 -8.08 -5.82
C THR A 13 -7.10 -7.55 -4.39
N THR A 14 -5.99 -7.19 -3.75
CA THR A 14 -5.97 -6.75 -2.34
C THR A 14 -5.50 -5.33 -2.12
N LYS A 15 -4.97 -4.67 -3.16
CA LYS A 15 -4.42 -3.31 -3.08
C LYS A 15 -4.75 -2.49 -4.32
N LYS A 16 -4.93 -1.18 -4.13
CA LYS A 16 -4.90 -0.18 -5.21
C LYS A 16 -3.61 0.61 -5.14
N VAL A 17 -3.10 0.99 -6.30
CA VAL A 17 -1.93 1.85 -6.45
C VAL A 17 -2.40 3.20 -6.96
N TYR A 18 -2.04 4.26 -6.26
CA TYR A 18 -2.28 5.63 -6.68
C TYR A 18 -0.94 6.36 -6.84
N PRO A 19 -0.71 7.08 -7.94
CA PRO A 19 0.45 7.95 -8.09
C PRO A 19 0.27 9.21 -7.24
N LEU A 20 1.37 9.88 -6.93
CA LEU A 20 1.31 11.28 -6.47
C LEU A 20 1.36 12.21 -7.69
N MET A 21 0.55 13.26 -7.69
CA MET A 21 0.52 14.21 -8.81
C MET A 21 1.82 14.99 -8.97
N ASP A 22 2.49 15.29 -7.85
CA ASP A 22 3.67 16.16 -7.81
C ASP A 22 4.98 15.38 -7.58
N ASN A 23 4.94 14.03 -7.55
CA ASN A 23 6.13 13.18 -7.32
C ASN A 23 5.99 11.80 -7.98
N GLU A 24 6.79 11.53 -9.01
CA GLU A 24 6.74 10.26 -9.75
C GLU A 24 7.51 9.10 -9.08
N SER A 25 8.39 9.42 -8.12
CA SER A 25 9.23 8.44 -7.41
C SER A 25 8.51 7.76 -6.24
N GLU A 26 7.31 8.22 -5.90
CA GLU A 26 6.52 7.73 -4.78
C GLU A 26 5.09 7.39 -5.22
N ILE A 27 4.50 6.42 -4.54
CA ILE A 27 3.13 5.96 -4.78
C ILE A 27 2.43 5.70 -3.44
N ILE A 28 1.11 5.78 -3.47
CA ILE A 28 0.25 5.38 -2.36
C ILE A 28 -0.26 3.97 -2.64
N LEU A 29 -0.05 3.08 -1.68
CA LEU A 29 -0.69 1.77 -1.64
C LEU A 29 -1.88 1.83 -0.69
N HIS A 30 -3.08 1.64 -1.25
CA HIS A 30 -4.33 1.51 -0.50
C HIS A 30 -4.66 0.04 -0.30
N PHE A 31 -4.74 -0.41 0.94
CA PHE A 31 -5.10 -1.78 1.27
C PHE A 31 -6.63 -1.95 1.30
N LYS A 32 -7.12 -2.94 0.56
CA LYS A 32 -8.55 -3.26 0.47
C LYS A 32 -8.96 -4.31 1.50
N ASP A 33 -10.26 -4.29 1.81
CA ASP A 33 -10.93 -5.31 2.63
C ASP A 33 -11.18 -6.62 1.87
N ASP A 34 -11.01 -6.60 0.53
CA ASP A 34 -11.14 -7.77 -0.34
C ASP A 34 -10.17 -8.89 0.04
N LEU A 35 -10.64 -10.13 0.10
CA LEU A 35 -9.79 -11.30 0.21
C LEU A 35 -9.16 -11.64 -1.14
N ALA A 36 -7.96 -12.23 -1.07
CA ALA A 36 -7.30 -12.74 -2.27
C ALA A 36 -7.97 -14.06 -2.67
N GLU A 37 -8.88 -14.02 -3.64
CA GLU A 37 -9.59 -15.20 -4.12
C GLU A 37 -9.14 -15.54 -5.55
N LYS A 38 -9.01 -16.83 -5.84
CA LYS A 38 -8.69 -17.36 -7.19
C LYS A 38 -9.92 -17.51 -8.09
N ASN A 39 -11.13 -17.35 -7.54
CA ASN A 39 -12.40 -17.53 -8.23
C ASN A 39 -13.12 -16.20 -8.39
N ALA A 40 -14.14 -16.14 -9.25
CA ALA A 40 -14.93 -14.93 -9.53
C ALA A 40 -15.83 -14.45 -8.37
N LYS A 41 -15.86 -15.19 -7.24
CA LYS A 41 -16.51 -14.70 -6.04
C LYS A 41 -15.59 -13.65 -5.44
N GLN A 42 -16.17 -12.51 -5.05
CA GLN A 42 -15.43 -11.49 -4.33
C GLN A 42 -15.97 -11.48 -2.91
N SER A 43 -15.14 -11.93 -1.97
CA SER A 43 -15.44 -11.80 -0.55
C SER A 43 -14.58 -10.71 0.10
N SER A 44 -15.08 -10.15 1.19
CA SER A 44 -14.40 -9.10 1.93
C SER A 44 -14.52 -9.33 3.44
N VAL A 45 -13.50 -8.88 4.16
CA VAL A 45 -13.50 -8.86 5.63
C VAL A 45 -13.36 -7.41 6.08
N LYS A 46 -14.38 -6.93 6.80
CA LYS A 46 -14.41 -5.56 7.30
C LYS A 46 -13.14 -5.22 8.07
N ASN A 47 -12.55 -4.06 7.76
CA ASN A 47 -11.33 -3.52 8.34
C ASN A 47 -10.03 -4.31 8.04
N LYS A 48 -10.06 -5.35 7.19
CA LYS A 48 -8.84 -6.06 6.80
C LYS A 48 -7.79 -5.12 6.20
N GLY A 49 -8.20 -4.15 5.38
CA GLY A 49 -7.33 -3.15 4.80
C GLY A 49 -6.58 -2.34 5.87
N LYS A 50 -7.32 -1.88 6.89
CA LYS A 50 -6.76 -1.11 8.02
C LYS A 50 -5.74 -1.91 8.83
N VAL A 51 -6.10 -3.16 9.14
CA VAL A 51 -5.22 -4.09 9.87
C VAL A 51 -3.95 -4.35 9.07
N ASN A 52 -4.07 -4.64 7.78
CA ASN A 52 -2.92 -4.89 6.92
C ASN A 52 -2.01 -3.67 6.77
N ALA A 53 -2.56 -2.47 6.56
CA ALA A 53 -1.77 -1.25 6.48
C ALA A 53 -1.03 -0.99 7.80
N LYS A 54 -1.67 -1.20 8.96
CA LYS A 54 -1.04 -1.10 10.28
C LYS A 54 0.08 -2.13 10.46
N MET A 55 -0.20 -3.41 10.21
CA MET A 55 0.77 -4.49 10.36
C MET A 55 1.97 -4.33 9.43
N THR A 56 1.73 -4.03 8.15
CA THR A 56 2.80 -3.75 7.18
C THR A 56 3.68 -2.59 7.63
N SER A 57 3.10 -1.51 8.15
CA SER A 57 3.87 -0.36 8.66
C SER A 57 4.75 -0.74 9.85
N ILE A 58 4.26 -1.60 10.76
CA ILE A 58 5.03 -2.08 11.91
C ILE A 58 6.19 -2.95 11.44
N ILE A 59 5.92 -3.91 10.55
CA ILE A 59 6.93 -4.85 10.04
C ILE A 59 8.03 -4.12 9.28
N PHE A 60 7.67 -3.17 8.39
CA PHE A 60 8.70 -2.43 7.65
C PHE A 60 9.57 -1.57 8.56
N LYS A 61 8.99 -0.86 9.54
CA LYS A 61 9.76 -0.11 10.53
C LYS A 61 10.68 -1.01 11.36
N PHE A 62 10.21 -2.20 11.72
CA PHE A 62 11.02 -3.19 12.41
C PHE A 62 12.22 -3.61 11.54
N LEU A 63 12.00 -3.98 10.28
CA LEU A 63 13.08 -4.33 9.35
C LEU A 63 14.09 -3.17 9.17
N GLU A 64 13.60 -1.94 9.05
CA GLU A 64 14.43 -0.74 8.93
C GLU A 64 15.28 -0.48 10.18
N SER A 65 14.81 -0.84 11.38
CA SER A 65 15.63 -0.78 12.60
C SER A 65 16.83 -1.74 12.60
N TYR A 66 16.81 -2.76 11.74
CA TYR A 66 17.94 -3.64 11.45
C TYR A 66 18.69 -3.24 10.17
N HIS A 67 18.54 -2.00 9.71
CA HIS A 67 19.19 -1.45 8.51
C HIS A 67 18.83 -2.16 7.19
N ILE A 68 17.72 -2.93 7.16
CA ILE A 68 17.20 -3.53 5.93
C ILE A 68 16.48 -2.45 5.12
N LYS A 69 16.93 -2.21 3.89
CA LYS A 69 16.30 -1.24 2.99
C LYS A 69 14.93 -1.75 2.55
N THR A 70 13.91 -0.91 2.71
CA THR A 70 12.55 -1.21 2.25
C THR A 70 12.04 -0.08 1.36
N HIS A 71 10.93 -0.31 0.65
CA HIS A 71 10.26 0.76 -0.09
C HIS A 71 9.34 1.62 0.80
N PHE A 72 9.14 1.26 2.06
CA PHE A 72 8.23 1.97 2.94
C PHE A 72 8.77 3.36 3.27
N ILE A 73 7.87 4.35 3.31
CA ILE A 73 8.20 5.72 3.73
C ILE A 73 7.43 6.03 5.01
N LYS A 74 6.10 5.97 4.95
CA LYS A 74 5.23 6.21 6.11
C LYS A 74 3.81 5.71 5.90
N LYS A 75 3.08 5.55 7.00
CA LYS A 75 1.63 5.37 6.98
C LYS A 75 0.95 6.74 6.81
N LEU A 76 -0.09 6.83 5.97
CA LEU A 76 -0.80 8.09 5.68
C LEU A 76 -2.11 8.20 6.45
N ASP A 77 -2.93 7.15 6.38
CA ASP A 77 -4.20 7.05 7.09
C ASP A 77 -4.41 5.61 7.56
N GLU A 78 -5.63 5.20 7.93
CA GLU A 78 -5.90 3.86 8.43
C GLU A 78 -5.52 2.73 7.46
N SER A 79 -5.73 2.92 6.15
CA SER A 79 -5.58 1.91 5.08
C SER A 79 -4.54 2.26 4.01
N ASP A 80 -4.00 3.48 4.01
CA ASP A 80 -3.03 3.97 3.03
C ASP A 80 -1.62 4.05 3.60
N ILE A 81 -0.64 3.62 2.81
CA ILE A 81 0.78 3.85 3.07
C ILE A 81 1.43 4.53 1.87
N LEU A 82 2.42 5.36 2.14
CA LEU A 82 3.31 5.96 1.16
C LEU A 82 4.56 5.09 1.02
N VAL A 83 4.90 4.74 -0.21
CA VAL A 83 6.08 3.94 -0.54
C VAL A 83 6.84 4.54 -1.72
N LYS A 84 8.13 4.24 -1.80
CA LYS A 84 8.93 4.45 -3.00
C LYS A 84 8.37 3.57 -4.12
N LYS A 85 8.21 4.14 -5.31
CA LYS A 85 7.87 3.39 -6.52
C LYS A 85 9.02 2.43 -6.82
N ALA A 86 8.69 1.18 -7.10
CA ALA A 86 9.66 0.14 -7.45
C ALA A 86 9.19 -0.59 -8.70
N GLU A 87 10.14 -1.02 -9.51
CA GLU A 87 9.89 -2.02 -10.55
C GLU A 87 9.80 -3.39 -9.86
N ILE A 88 8.68 -4.08 -10.06
CA ILE A 88 8.46 -5.40 -9.45
C ILE A 88 9.09 -6.45 -10.36
N LEU A 89 10.05 -7.21 -9.82
CA LEU A 89 10.59 -8.38 -10.49
C LEU A 89 9.52 -9.50 -10.46
N PRO A 90 9.13 -10.07 -11.61
CA PRO A 90 8.08 -11.10 -11.70
C PRO A 90 8.52 -12.47 -11.16
#